data_AF-A0ABD5T5L0-F1
#
_entry.id   AF-A0ABD5T5L0-F1
#
_cell.length_a   1.000
_cell.length_b   1.000
_cell.length_c   1.000
_cell.angle_alpha   90.00
_cell.angle_beta   90.00
_cell.angle_gamma   90.00
#
_symmetry.space_group_name_H-M   'P 1'
#
loop_
_entity.id
_entity.type
_entity.pdbx_description
1 polymer ?
#
loop_
_entity_poly.entity_id
_entity_poly.type
_entity_poly.pdbx_seq_one_letter_code
_entity_poly.pdbx_strand_id
1 'polypeptide(L)' 'RGVPRGGYAVTDGDLTRIGRLTSGTMSPTLDEPIGLGYLHEQFIEAGSEVSVVVRGDEKRAEIVVPPFLDR' A
#
# COMPACT_ATOMS: atom_id res chain seq x y z
N ARG A 1 7.00 12.71 -0.90
CA ARG A 1 5.58 13.04 -1.19
C ARG A 1 5.26 12.50 -2.58
N GLY A 2 4.49 11.43 -2.70
CA GLY A 2 4.20 10.79 -3.98
C GLY A 2 2.97 9.90 -3.87
N VAL A 3 2.11 9.95 -4.89
CA VAL A 3 0.88 9.17 -4.95
C VAL A 3 1.22 7.76 -5.44
N PRO A 4 0.81 6.69 -4.76
CA PRO A 4 1.02 5.33 -5.24
C PRO A 4 0.32 5.12 -6.58
N ARG A 5 0.92 4.29 -7.43
CA ARG A 5 0.39 3.91 -8.74
C ARG A 5 0.51 2.38 -8.90
N GLY A 6 -0.25 1.83 -9.85
CA GLY A 6 -0.11 0.42 -10.21
C GLY A 6 1.33 0.08 -10.61
N GLY A 7 1.80 -1.10 -10.18
CA GLY A 7 3.14 -1.61 -10.46
C GLY A 7 4.19 -1.32 -9.37
N TYR A 8 3.92 -0.41 -8.43
CA TYR A 8 4.85 -0.15 -7.32
C TYR A 8 4.99 -1.35 -6.39
N ALA A 9 6.22 -1.60 -5.93
CA ALA A 9 6.52 -2.69 -5.02
C ALA A 9 5.96 -2.39 -3.62
N VAL A 10 5.48 -3.44 -2.96
CA VAL A 10 5.23 -3.42 -1.52
C VAL A 10 6.36 -4.18 -0.85
N THR A 11 6.89 -3.64 0.24
CA THR A 11 8.01 -4.14 1.02
C THR A 11 7.63 -4.29 2.49
N ASP A 12 8.43 -5.04 3.24
CA ASP A 12 8.30 -5.19 4.70
C ASP A 12 8.83 -4.00 5.51
N GLY A 13 9.37 -2.97 4.83
CA GLY A 13 9.99 -1.80 5.46
C GLY A 13 11.51 -1.85 5.53
N ASP A 14 12.13 -2.98 5.16
CA ASP A 14 13.58 -3.17 5.05
C ASP A 14 13.98 -3.49 3.60
N LEU A 15 13.28 -2.90 2.62
CA LEU A 15 13.46 -3.11 1.18
C LEU A 15 13.21 -4.55 0.68
N THR A 16 12.78 -5.48 1.53
CA THR A 16 12.41 -6.83 1.09
C THR A 16 11.05 -6.78 0.43
N ARG A 17 10.98 -7.11 -0.86
CA ARG A 17 9.73 -7.08 -1.61
C ARG A 17 8.81 -8.23 -1.17
N ILE A 18 7.60 -7.86 -0.75
CA ILE A 18 6.55 -8.78 -0.31
C ILE A 18 5.30 -8.77 -1.20
N GLY A 19 5.28 -7.91 -2.22
CA GLY A 19 4.16 -7.84 -3.16
C GLY A 19 4.26 -6.72 -4.18
N ARG A 20 3.10 -6.31 -4.73
CA ARG A 20 2.97 -5.12 -5.58
C ARG A 20 1.55 -4.54 -5.54
N LEU A 21 1.46 -3.24 -5.80
CA LEU A 21 0.19 -2.58 -6.11
C LEU A 21 -0.30 -2.94 -7.52
N THR A 22 -1.59 -3.21 -7.64
CA THR A 22 -2.32 -3.30 -8.92
C THR A 22 -2.88 -1.95 -9.33
N SER A 23 -3.34 -1.15 -8.36
CA SER A 23 -3.83 0.21 -8.55
C SER A 23 -3.48 1.09 -7.35
N GLY A 24 -3.48 2.40 -7.56
CA GLY A 24 -3.22 3.39 -6.51
C GLY A 24 -3.62 4.79 -6.95
N THR A 25 -4.09 5.58 -6.01
CA THR A 25 -4.52 6.97 -6.22
C THR A 25 -4.50 7.77 -4.91
N MET A 26 -4.70 9.08 -4.99
CA MET A 26 -5.16 9.86 -3.85
C MET A 26 -6.67 9.68 -3.70
N SER A 27 -7.14 9.40 -2.49
CA SER A 27 -8.55 9.46 -2.12
C SER A 27 -8.91 10.90 -1.73
N PRO A 28 -9.80 11.60 -2.47
CA PRO A 28 -10.22 12.94 -2.10
C PRO A 28 -11.05 12.97 -0.80
N THR A 29 -11.74 11.88 -0.49
CA THR A 29 -12.60 11.78 0.71
C THR A 29 -11.77 11.58 1.97
N LEU A 30 -10.71 10.77 1.90
CA LEU A 30 -9.83 10.51 3.03
C LEU A 30 -8.68 11.52 3.13
N ASP A 31 -8.45 12.32 2.08
CA ASP A 31 -7.24 13.13 1.89
C ASP A 31 -5.93 12.32 2.01
N GLU A 32 -6.01 11.03 1.69
CA GLU A 32 -4.93 10.06 1.89
C GLU A 32 -4.63 9.26 0.61
N PRO A 33 -3.36 8.86 0.38
CA PRO A 33 -3.02 7.92 -0.68
C PRO A 33 -3.53 6.51 -0.33
N ILE A 34 -4.27 5.90 -1.25
CA ILE A 34 -4.77 4.53 -1.12
C ILE A 34 -4.37 3.68 -2.33
N GLY A 35 -4.35 2.36 -2.15
CA GLY A 35 -4.05 1.44 -3.23
C GLY A 35 -4.53 0.03 -2.95
N LEU A 36 -4.70 -0.73 -4.03
CA LEU A 36 -4.96 -2.16 -3.97
C LEU A 36 -3.74 -2.91 -4.49
N GLY A 37 -3.48 -4.09 -3.94
CA GLY A 37 -2.30 -4.87 -4.30
C GLY A 37 -2.44 -6.33 -3.95
N TYR A 38 -1.50 -7.11 -4.46
CA TYR A 38 -1.30 -8.51 -4.06
C TYR A 38 -0.04 -8.60 -3.21
N LEU A 39 -0.17 -9.28 -2.08
CA LEU A 39 0.91 -9.59 -1.15
C LEU A 39 1.05 -11.11 -1.04
N HIS A 40 2.21 -11.58 -0.56
CA HIS A 40 2.32 -12.97 -0.13
C HIS A 40 1.43 -13.21 1.10
N GLU A 41 0.82 -14.39 1.17
CA GLU A 41 -0.18 -14.77 2.18
C GLU A 41 0.27 -14.51 3.63
N GLN A 42 1.55 -14.72 3.93
CA GLN A 42 2.11 -14.49 5.27
C GLN A 42 2.10 -13.01 5.72
N PHE A 43 1.81 -12.06 4.83
CA PHE A 43 1.82 -10.61 5.10
C PHE A 43 0.44 -9.96 4.91
N ILE A 44 -0.67 -10.70 4.83
CA ILE A 44 -2.00 -10.13 4.54
C ILE A 44 -2.78 -9.69 5.78
N GLU A 45 -2.18 -9.78 6.97
CA GLU A 45 -2.87 -9.47 8.22
C GLU A 45 -3.26 -7.98 8.28
N ALA A 46 -4.55 -7.71 8.46
CA ALA A 46 -5.07 -6.36 8.58
C ALA A 46 -4.51 -5.65 9.82
N GLY A 47 -4.22 -4.35 9.69
CA GLY A 47 -3.55 -3.55 10.71
C GLY A 47 -2.02 -3.66 10.67
N SER A 48 -1.45 -4.56 9.86
CA SER A 48 0.01 -4.67 9.72
C SER A 48 0.60 -3.49 8.96
N GLU A 49 1.75 -3.00 9.43
CA GLU A 49 2.54 -1.99 8.73
C GLU A 49 3.33 -2.63 7.58
N VAL A 50 3.31 -1.98 6.43
CA VAL A 50 4.11 -2.31 5.25
C VAL A 50 4.66 -1.03 4.64
N SER A 51 5.52 -1.15 3.63
CA SER A 51 6.00 0.01 2.87
C SER A 51 5.69 -0.12 1.38
N VAL A 52 5.39 1.01 0.73
CA VAL A 52 5.26 1.09 -0.73
C VAL A 52 6.42 1.89 -1.29
N VAL A 53 7.13 1.32 -2.27
CA VAL A 53 8.25 2.00 -2.93
C VAL A 53 7.72 2.98 -3.97
N VAL A 54 7.75 4.26 -3.63
CA VAL A 54 7.30 5.36 -4.50
C VAL A 54 8.52 6.15 -4.96
N ARG A 55 8.84 6.03 -6.26
CA ARG A 55 9.98 6.72 -6.90
C ARG A 55 11.33 6.46 -6.18
N GLY A 56 11.51 5.24 -5.68
CA GLY A 56 12.74 4.82 -5.01
C GLY A 56 12.73 4.99 -3.49
N ASP A 57 11.76 5.70 -2.92
CA ASP A 57 11.61 5.83 -1.47
C ASP A 57 10.55 4.87 -0.93
N GLU A 58 10.82 4.22 0.19
CA GLU A 58 9.79 3.55 0.98
C GLU A 58 8.88 4.57 1.68
N LYS A 59 7.57 4.35 1.57
CA LYS A 59 6.53 5.10 2.27
C LYS A 59 5.68 4.11 3.05
N ARG A 60 5.61 4.28 4.37
CA ARG A 60 4.81 3.44 5.25
C ARG A 60 3.33 3.50 4.87
N ALA A 61 2.67 2.36 5.00
CA ALA A 61 1.26 2.16 4.77
C ALA A 61 0.75 1.07 5.73
N GLU A 62 -0.56 1.03 5.94
CA GLU A 62 -1.23 0.02 6.74
C GLU A 62 -2.10 -0.85 5.83
N ILE A 63 -2.13 -2.16 6.10
CA ILE A 63 -3.04 -3.08 5.41
C ILE A 63 -4.43 -2.94 6.00
N VAL A 64 -5.40 -2.59 5.18
CA VAL A 64 -6.81 -2.49 5.58
C VAL A 64 -7.67 -3.46 4.79
N VAL A 65 -8.73 -3.98 5.44
CA VAL A 65 -9.75 -4.79 4.78
C VAL A 65 -10.69 -3.84 4.02
N PRO A 66 -10.90 -4.02 2.71
CA PRO A 66 -11.86 -3.20 1.96
C PRO A 66 -13.28 -3.32 2.53
N PRO A 67 -14.11 -2.26 2.46
CA PRO A 67 -13.86 -0.98 1.77
C PRO A 67 -13.01 0.01 2.60
N PHE A 68 -12.47 1.03 1.93
CA PHE A 68 -11.74 2.13 2.59
C PHE A 68 -12.64 3.15 3.31
N LEU A 69 -13.94 3.13 3.03
CA LEU A 69 -14.91 4.07 3.58
C LEU A 69 -16.00 3.29 4.31
N ASP A 70 -16.36 3.77 5.49
CA ASP A 70 -17.57 3.33 6.17
C ASP A 70 -18.80 3.83 5.39
N ARG A 71 -19.89 3.06 5.48
CA ARG A 71 -21.15 3.34 4.78
C ARG A 71 -22.03 4.36 5.48
#